data_AF-A0A212AH63-F1
#
_entry.id   AF-A0A212AH63-F1
#
_cell.length_a   1.000
_cell.length_b   1.000
_cell.length_c   1.000
_cell.angle_alpha   90.00
_cell.angle_beta   90.00
_cell.angle_gamma   90.00
#
_symmetry.space_group_name_H-M   'P 1'
#
loop_
_entity.id
_entity.type
_entity.pdbx_description
1 polymer ?
#
loop_
_entity_poly.entity_id
_entity_poly.type
_entity_poly.pdbx_seq_one_letter_code
_entity_poly.pdbx_strand_id
1 'polypeptide(L)'
;MSEFLHAVRVDMRLFSVPALRFAAVLSFGLLAGCVEDGEAVTRASFEARGLDWPLTVDAGQLGCKGRNGFGAVWFKTKDGKAYAVNGIAQKDFAKLEPIWAVDEDSLRIIKLAGGKVDYLPRVSSGDLISEGLKLCR
;
A
#
# COMPACT_ATOMS: atom_id res chain seq x y z
N MET A 1 -17.36 47.57 -46.43
CA MET A 1 -18.60 47.10 -45.76
C MET A 1 -18.20 46.79 -44.33
N SER A 2 -18.22 47.81 -43.47
CA SER A 2 -19.28 48.10 -42.48
C SER A 2 -19.33 47.04 -41.39
N GLU A 3 -18.80 47.36 -40.20
CA GLU A 3 -19.58 47.74 -39.00
C GLU A 3 -20.27 46.50 -38.38
N PHE A 4 -20.05 46.11 -37.13
CA PHE A 4 -20.50 46.82 -35.94
C PHE A 4 -19.75 46.34 -34.69
N LEU A 5 -19.14 47.30 -33.98
CA LEU A 5 -18.83 47.22 -32.56
C LEU A 5 -20.14 47.23 -31.77
N HIS A 6 -20.30 46.36 -30.77
CA HIS A 6 -21.26 46.55 -29.68
C HIS A 6 -20.51 46.58 -28.35
N ALA A 7 -20.30 47.81 -27.89
CA ALA A 7 -19.88 48.14 -26.55
C ALA A 7 -21.06 47.92 -25.59
N VAL A 8 -20.93 46.98 -24.66
CA VAL A 8 -21.85 46.85 -23.53
C VAL A 8 -21.38 47.80 -22.44
N ARG A 9 -22.07 48.94 -22.29
CA ARG A 9 -21.96 49.80 -21.11
C ARG A 9 -22.64 49.09 -19.94
N VAL A 10 -21.87 48.78 -18.89
CA VAL A 10 -22.43 48.38 -17.59
C VAL A 10 -22.47 49.63 -16.71
N ASP A 11 -23.69 50.00 -16.33
CA ASP A 11 -24.03 51.16 -15.53
C ASP A 11 -23.46 51.03 -14.11
N MET A 12 -22.60 51.99 -13.75
CA MET A 12 -21.88 52.03 -12.47
C MET A 12 -22.75 52.72 -11.41
N ARG A 13 -23.61 51.93 -10.73
CA ARG A 13 -24.32 52.41 -9.53
C ARG A 13 -23.51 52.11 -8.28
N LEU A 14 -22.85 53.16 -7.79
CA LEU A 14 -22.23 53.29 -6.48
C LEU A 14 -23.25 53.01 -5.37
N PHE A 15 -23.13 51.85 -4.71
CA PHE A 15 -23.73 51.63 -3.39
C PHE A 15 -22.62 51.58 -2.35
N SER A 16 -22.51 52.70 -1.63
CA SER A 16 -21.75 52.87 -0.40
C SER A 16 -22.54 52.29 0.76
N VAL A 17 -22.02 51.25 1.45
CA VAL A 17 -22.41 50.84 2.81
C VAL A 17 -21.18 50.17 3.45
N PRO A 18 -20.91 50.38 4.76
CA PRO A 18 -19.55 50.45 5.29
C PRO A 18 -18.97 49.11 5.76
N ALA A 19 -17.65 49.15 5.96
CA ALA A 19 -16.82 48.13 6.57
C ALA A 19 -17.40 47.61 7.90
N LEU A 20 -17.61 46.28 8.01
CA LEU A 20 -17.16 45.49 9.16
C LEU A 20 -17.41 43.99 8.97
N ARG A 21 -16.31 43.23 8.97
CA ARG A 21 -16.05 41.97 9.71
C ARG A 21 -15.28 40.96 8.87
N PHE A 22 -13.98 40.92 9.14
CA PHE A 22 -13.11 39.78 8.95
C PHE A 22 -13.70 38.52 9.63
N ALA A 23 -13.72 37.39 8.94
CA ALA A 23 -13.37 36.09 9.51
C ALA A 23 -13.16 35.07 8.38
N ALA A 24 -12.01 34.40 8.45
CA ALA A 24 -11.41 33.58 7.41
C ALA A 24 -12.25 32.37 6.99
N VAL A 25 -12.34 32.14 5.68
CA VAL A 25 -12.65 30.81 5.14
C VAL A 25 -11.39 29.96 5.35
N LEU A 26 -11.45 29.08 6.35
CA LEU A 26 -10.47 28.03 6.60
C LEU A 26 -10.46 27.05 5.42
N SER A 27 -9.67 27.37 4.41
CA SER A 27 -9.28 26.41 3.38
C SER A 27 -8.34 25.37 4.00
N PHE A 28 -8.91 24.36 4.66
CA PHE A 28 -8.20 23.13 4.99
C PHE A 28 -8.00 22.33 3.70
N GLY A 29 -7.08 22.81 2.86
CA GLY A 29 -6.54 22.07 1.73
C GLY A 29 -5.61 20.99 2.24
N LEU A 30 -6.17 19.89 2.75
CA LEU A 30 -5.43 18.68 3.05
C LEU A 30 -5.01 18.07 1.69
N LEU A 31 -3.91 18.56 1.13
CA LEU A 31 -3.15 17.82 0.13
C LEU A 31 -2.56 16.62 0.88
N ALA A 32 -3.36 15.56 1.03
CA ALA A 32 -2.86 14.23 1.33
C ALA A 32 -1.94 13.86 0.16
N GLY A 33 -0.66 14.18 0.32
CA GLY A 33 0.37 13.70 -0.57
C GLY A 33 0.22 12.20 -0.65
N CYS A 34 0.11 11.69 -1.87
CA CYS A 34 0.23 10.27 -2.16
C CYS A 34 1.63 9.85 -1.69
N VAL A 35 1.77 9.44 -0.43
CA VAL A 35 2.96 8.70 -0.02
C VAL A 35 2.88 7.40 -0.80
N GLU A 36 3.94 7.08 -1.55
CA GLU A 36 4.18 5.77 -2.16
C GLU A 36 4.41 4.71 -1.06
N ASP A 37 3.43 4.60 -0.16
CA ASP A 37 3.29 3.54 0.81
C ASP A 37 2.55 2.42 0.09
N GLY A 38 3.13 1.22 0.12
CA GLY A 38 2.61 0.02 -0.52
C GLY A 38 1.09 -0.21 -0.33
N GLU A 39 0.54 -1.06 -1.20
CA GLU A 39 -0.88 -1.38 -1.22
C GLU A 39 -1.32 -2.09 0.06
N ALA A 40 -2.46 -1.68 0.63
CA ALA A 40 -3.05 -2.36 1.77
C ALA A 40 -3.54 -3.75 1.36
N VAL A 41 -3.05 -4.79 2.02
CA VAL A 41 -3.41 -6.20 1.75
C VAL A 41 -3.83 -6.91 3.03
N THR A 42 -4.69 -7.91 2.89
CA THR A 42 -5.22 -8.71 4.01
C THR A 42 -5.25 -10.20 3.67
N ARG A 43 -5.21 -11.06 4.70
CA ARG A 43 -5.43 -12.51 4.57
C ARG A 43 -6.73 -12.79 3.83
N ALA A 44 -7.83 -12.19 4.29
CA ALA A 44 -9.15 -12.38 3.67
C ALA A 44 -9.17 -12.02 2.18
N SER A 45 -8.46 -10.96 1.75
CA SER A 45 -8.37 -10.59 0.33
C SER A 45 -7.55 -11.55 -0.53
N PHE A 46 -6.60 -12.29 0.06
CA PHE A 46 -5.86 -13.34 -0.63
C PHE A 46 -6.70 -14.60 -0.74
N GLU A 47 -7.30 -15.04 0.38
CA GLU A 47 -8.16 -16.23 0.43
C GLU A 47 -9.38 -16.11 -0.49
N ALA A 48 -10.01 -14.92 -0.56
CA ALA A 48 -11.13 -14.66 -1.47
C ALA A 48 -10.76 -14.81 -2.95
N ARG A 49 -9.47 -14.74 -3.28
CA ARG A 49 -8.93 -14.94 -4.64
C ARG A 49 -8.32 -16.33 -4.82
N GLY A 50 -8.38 -17.19 -3.82
CA GLY A 50 -7.74 -18.51 -3.83
C GLY A 50 -6.21 -18.46 -3.76
N LEU A 51 -5.65 -17.40 -3.17
CA LEU A 51 -4.21 -17.23 -2.96
C LEU A 51 -3.81 -17.57 -1.52
N ASP A 52 -2.58 -18.05 -1.35
CA ASP A 52 -2.01 -18.37 -0.05
C ASP A 52 -1.60 -17.09 0.72
N TRP A 53 -1.94 -17.04 2.01
CA TRP A 53 -1.48 -16.00 2.92
C TRP A 53 -0.38 -16.55 3.86
N PRO A 54 0.90 -16.15 3.67
CA PRO A 54 2.01 -16.77 4.38
C PRO A 54 2.32 -16.15 5.74
N LEU A 55 1.58 -15.13 6.18
CA LEU A 55 1.94 -14.33 7.36
C LEU A 55 1.04 -14.63 8.57
N THR A 56 1.63 -14.58 9.76
CA THR A 56 0.89 -14.74 11.02
C THR A 56 -0.04 -13.56 11.32
N VAL A 57 0.34 -12.35 10.86
CA VAL A 57 -0.50 -11.15 10.92
C VAL A 57 -1.59 -11.17 9.85
N ASP A 58 -2.76 -10.60 10.14
CA ASP A 58 -3.90 -10.66 9.22
C ASP A 58 -3.88 -9.60 8.10
N ALA A 59 -3.08 -8.54 8.25
CA ALA A 59 -3.05 -7.41 7.32
C ALA A 59 -1.80 -6.53 7.45
N GLY A 60 -1.50 -5.78 6.39
CA GLY A 60 -0.43 -4.78 6.36
C GLY A 60 -0.39 -4.06 5.01
N GLN A 61 0.77 -3.49 4.70
CA GLN A 61 1.05 -2.85 3.41
C GLN A 61 2.10 -3.66 2.65
N LEU A 62 1.82 -4.00 1.40
CA LEU A 62 2.71 -4.69 0.49
C LEU A 62 3.26 -3.69 -0.52
N GLY A 63 4.58 -3.62 -0.68
CA GLY A 63 5.18 -2.71 -1.64
C GLY A 63 6.35 -3.32 -2.38
N CYS A 64 6.82 -2.60 -3.40
CA CYS A 64 8.01 -2.95 -4.14
C CYS A 64 8.91 -1.74 -4.33
N LYS A 65 10.22 -1.94 -4.13
CA LYS A 65 11.27 -1.04 -4.62
C LYS A 65 11.94 -1.70 -5.82
N GLY A 66 11.56 -1.27 -7.02
CA GLY A 66 12.01 -1.86 -8.28
C GLY A 66 11.20 -1.32 -9.45
N ARG A 67 11.39 -1.91 -10.63
CA ARG A 67 10.75 -1.46 -11.88
C ARG A 67 10.45 -2.62 -12.81
N ASN A 68 9.49 -2.47 -13.70
CA ASN A 68 9.15 -3.47 -14.73
C ASN A 68 8.96 -4.91 -14.19
N GLY A 69 8.26 -5.06 -13.06
CA GLY A 69 7.99 -6.38 -12.46
C GLY A 69 9.19 -7.04 -11.77
N PHE A 70 10.30 -6.32 -11.58
CA PHE A 70 11.49 -6.82 -10.89
C PHE A 70 11.91 -5.87 -9.76
N GLY A 71 12.04 -6.38 -8.53
CA GLY A 71 12.43 -5.55 -7.40
C GLY A 71 12.45 -6.22 -6.03
N ALA A 72 12.78 -5.42 -5.03
CA ALA A 72 12.69 -5.75 -3.62
C ALA A 72 11.24 -5.65 -3.15
N VAL A 73 10.58 -6.79 -2.91
CA VAL A 73 9.22 -6.85 -2.36
C VAL A 73 9.30 -6.83 -0.84
N TRP A 74 8.53 -5.93 -0.22
CA TRP A 74 8.51 -5.74 1.22
C TRP A 74 7.09 -5.72 1.76
N PHE A 75 6.94 -6.07 3.04
CA PHE A 75 5.69 -6.02 3.77
C PHE A 75 5.85 -5.21 5.05
N LYS A 76 4.99 -4.20 5.27
CA LYS A 76 4.98 -3.36 6.47
C LYS A 76 3.76 -3.70 7.32
N THR A 77 3.98 -4.12 8.56
CA THR A 77 2.93 -4.38 9.55
C THR A 77 2.30 -3.07 10.04
N LYS A 78 1.12 -3.15 10.68
CA LYS A 78 0.40 -1.97 11.19
C LYS A 78 1.17 -1.17 12.26
N ASP A 79 2.13 -1.80 12.94
CA ASP A 79 3.04 -1.18 13.89
C ASP A 79 4.23 -0.45 13.20
N GLY A 80 4.27 -0.46 11.85
CA GLY A 80 5.27 0.23 11.05
C GLY A 80 6.53 -0.58 10.75
N LYS A 81 6.65 -1.83 11.23
CA LYS A 81 7.84 -2.65 10.97
C LYS A 81 7.80 -3.26 9.57
N ALA A 82 8.89 -3.11 8.82
CA ALA A 82 9.00 -3.58 7.44
C ALA A 82 9.89 -4.83 7.32
N TYR A 83 9.44 -5.78 6.51
CA TYR A 83 10.01 -7.10 6.34
C TYR A 83 10.27 -7.40 4.85
N ALA A 84 11.39 -8.07 4.57
CA ALA A 84 11.78 -8.52 3.25
C ALA A 84 10.98 -9.77 2.84
N VAL A 85 10.08 -9.63 1.87
CA VAL A 85 9.25 -10.74 1.38
C VAL A 85 10.03 -11.62 0.39
N ASN A 86 11.00 -11.05 -0.33
CA ASN A 86 11.88 -11.79 -1.23
C ASN A 86 13.37 -11.56 -0.90
N GLY A 87 14.25 -12.37 -1.52
CA GLY A 87 15.69 -12.31 -1.26
C GLY A 87 16.33 -10.95 -1.60
N ILE A 88 15.81 -10.25 -2.61
CA ILE A 88 16.34 -8.93 -3.02
C ILE A 88 16.10 -7.89 -1.92
N ALA A 89 14.96 -7.95 -1.24
CA ALA A 89 14.57 -7.03 -0.18
C ALA A 89 15.39 -7.19 1.12
N GLN A 90 16.10 -8.30 1.32
CA GLN A 90 16.85 -8.56 2.57
C GLN A 90 18.01 -7.58 2.80
N LYS A 91 18.43 -6.82 1.79
CA LYS A 91 19.44 -5.76 1.94
C LYS A 91 18.90 -4.53 2.67
N ASP A 92 17.60 -4.27 2.54
CA ASP A 92 16.96 -3.02 2.98
C ASP A 92 15.97 -3.23 4.14
N PHE A 93 15.47 -4.46 4.33
CA PHE A 93 14.40 -4.76 5.30
C PHE A 93 14.72 -5.96 6.19
N ALA A 94 14.02 -6.06 7.33
CA ALA A 94 14.20 -7.17 8.27
C ALA A 94 13.77 -8.52 7.65
N LYS A 95 14.39 -9.59 8.12
CA LYS A 95 14.01 -10.98 7.80
C LYS A 95 12.55 -11.29 8.13
N LEU A 96 11.82 -11.94 7.21
CA LEU A 96 10.38 -12.26 7.33
C LEU A 96 10.08 -13.29 8.44
N GLU A 97 11.07 -14.10 8.80
CA GLU A 97 10.98 -15.24 9.73
C GLU A 97 10.17 -14.99 11.02
N PRO A 98 10.21 -13.81 11.67
CA PRO A 98 9.42 -13.55 12.87
C PRO A 98 7.89 -13.54 12.64
N ILE A 99 7.44 -13.31 11.41
CA ILE A 99 6.01 -13.23 11.06
C ILE A 99 5.61 -14.24 9.96
N TRP A 100 6.53 -15.11 9.54
CA TRP A 100 6.26 -16.13 8.54
C TRP A 100 5.52 -17.31 9.19
N ALA A 101 4.31 -17.61 8.75
CA ALA A 101 3.52 -18.71 9.26
C ALA A 101 4.21 -20.06 9.02
N VAL A 102 4.12 -20.94 10.01
CA VAL A 102 4.49 -22.35 9.88
C VAL A 102 3.39 -23.06 9.12
N ASP A 103 3.78 -23.94 8.19
CA ASP A 103 2.87 -24.88 7.57
C ASP A 103 2.69 -26.08 8.51
N GLU A 104 1.64 -26.01 9.33
CA GLU A 104 1.33 -27.01 10.34
C GLU A 104 0.96 -28.37 9.72
N ASP A 105 0.42 -28.40 8.51
CA ASP A 105 0.05 -29.65 7.85
C ASP A 105 1.28 -30.37 7.32
N SER A 106 2.18 -29.64 6.66
CA SER A 106 3.51 -30.18 6.32
C SER A 106 4.26 -30.63 7.57
N LEU A 107 4.23 -29.83 8.65
CA LEU A 107 4.89 -30.18 9.90
C LEU A 107 4.31 -31.47 10.51
N ARG A 108 2.99 -31.63 10.47
CA ARG A 108 2.29 -32.82 10.94
C ARG A 108 2.69 -34.04 10.12
N ILE A 109 2.72 -33.94 8.80
CA ILE A 109 3.11 -35.03 7.90
C ILE A 109 4.54 -35.49 8.20
N ILE A 110 5.50 -34.55 8.34
CA ILE A 110 6.89 -34.88 8.65
C ILE A 110 6.99 -35.63 9.99
N LYS A 111 6.29 -35.15 11.02
CA LYS A 111 6.28 -35.80 12.35
C LYS A 111 5.67 -37.20 12.29
N LEU A 112 4.57 -37.39 11.56
CA LEU A 112 3.93 -38.70 11.38
C LEU A 112 4.82 -39.68 10.62
N ALA A 113 5.64 -39.19 9.69
CA ALA A 113 6.63 -39.99 8.97
C ALA A 113 7.88 -40.33 9.81
N GLY A 114 7.94 -39.93 11.09
CA GLY A 114 9.12 -40.10 11.94
C GLY A 114 10.31 -39.22 11.54
N GLY A 115 10.08 -38.19 10.71
CA GLY A 115 11.11 -37.25 10.28
C GLY A 115 11.56 -36.31 11.38
N LYS A 116 12.82 -35.87 11.30
CA LYS A 116 13.35 -34.78 12.13
C LYS A 116 13.18 -33.45 11.39
N VAL A 117 12.90 -32.39 12.13
CA VAL A 117 12.64 -31.06 11.59
C VAL A 117 13.79 -30.15 11.97
N ASP A 118 14.78 -30.03 11.09
CA ASP A 118 15.90 -29.11 11.27
C ASP A 118 15.52 -27.66 10.84
N TYR A 119 14.44 -27.53 10.05
CA TYR A 119 13.85 -26.27 9.64
C TYR A 119 12.33 -26.37 9.63
N LEU A 120 11.64 -25.40 10.23
CA LEU A 120 10.18 -25.38 10.26
C LEU A 120 9.62 -25.16 8.84
N PRO A 121 8.77 -26.05 8.32
CA PRO A 121 8.11 -25.81 7.04
C PRO A 121 7.26 -24.55 7.15
N ARG A 122 7.26 -23.74 6.10
CA ARG A 122 6.56 -22.45 6.07
C ARG A 122 5.53 -22.44 4.96
N VAL A 123 4.44 -21.72 5.19
CA VAL A 123 3.44 -21.46 4.14
C VAL A 123 4.12 -20.74 2.97
N SER A 124 3.80 -21.13 1.74
CA SER A 124 4.43 -20.57 0.53
C SER A 124 4.26 -19.06 0.46
N SER A 125 5.36 -18.32 0.31
CA SER A 125 5.32 -16.86 0.08
C SER A 125 5.16 -16.48 -1.39
N GLY A 126 5.02 -17.47 -2.29
CA GLY A 126 4.99 -17.27 -3.74
C GLY A 126 3.91 -16.29 -4.20
N ASP A 127 2.70 -16.38 -3.66
CA ASP A 127 1.60 -15.48 -4.01
C ASP A 127 1.86 -14.06 -3.51
N LEU A 128 2.36 -13.91 -2.28
CA LEU A 128 2.70 -12.60 -1.73
C LEU A 128 3.83 -11.91 -2.53
N ILE A 129 4.83 -12.68 -2.99
CA ILE A 129 5.88 -12.18 -3.88
C ILE A 129 5.27 -11.77 -5.22
N SER A 130 4.46 -12.63 -5.82
CA SER A 130 3.83 -12.39 -7.13
C SER A 130 2.97 -11.14 -7.12
N GLU A 131 2.15 -10.95 -6.09
CA GLU A 131 1.33 -9.75 -5.90
C GLU A 131 2.21 -8.51 -5.70
N GLY A 132 3.28 -8.61 -4.91
CA GLY A 132 4.19 -7.49 -4.67
C GLY A 132 4.97 -7.09 -5.91
N LEU A 133 5.37 -8.04 -6.77
CA LEU A 133 6.08 -7.74 -8.01
C LEU A 133 5.23 -6.96 -9.02
N LYS A 134 3.90 -7.11 -9.00
CA LYS A 134 2.98 -6.29 -9.80
C LYS A 134 3.03 -4.80 -9.43
N LEU A 135 3.56 -4.47 -8.24
CA LEU A 135 3.74 -3.10 -7.76
C LEU A 135 5.08 -2.49 -8.20
N CYS A 136 6.01 -3.26 -8.76
CA CYS A 136 7.28 -2.75 -9.27
C CYS A 136 7.07 -2.06 -10.62
N ARG A 137 6.81 -0.76 -10.62
CA ARG A 137 6.56 0.05 -11.83
C ARG A 137 7.81 0.75 -12.29
#